data_AF-A0A8H5UHG6-F1
#
_entry.id   AF-A0A8H5UHG6-F1
#
_cell.length_a   1.000
_cell.length_b   1.000
_cell.length_c   1.000
_cell.angle_alpha   90.00
_cell.angle_beta   90.00
_cell.angle_gamma   90.00
#
_symmetry.space_group_name_H-M   'P 1'
#
loop_
_entity.id
_entity.type
_entity.pdbx_description
1 polymer ?
#
loop_
_entity_poly.entity_id
_entity_poly.type
_entity_poly.pdbx_seq_one_letter_code
_entity_poly.pdbx_strand_id
1 'polypeptide(L)'
;MKTVPNKKYDECKSKEKYKKPCPTPQKPKLMCDALRCVPGWVDTTKQVITGLEILTKKVNLCETVRKILGQPQGDNFIQSSNAICQCFPRISKLSATSGYKSFEKGVLSPVDLKDVDQVVGAQKCMNESGFQTADDRDKVRKTLQSKARPKVLIIEGPEINEDRYSKLMAISNSCKPGSFCTGMQIHETIQNLFTPYMAEIARQFREALFVPWVPFLQNLLLIPNDFNTATQNLGSPFISFRSRYTYATQIACVQLGSCDGPAVSSFFKQVGDIINNTELIYVMSVPETSKNLLTTYVKEAQDANELAEELPDEQASADLFRGGEIQTVQDLFKFVPIVDRTFLLQRKIGWIVDFFTDYTAETRGLITPTFNSLVAVFDSSSDAIEAELNINERPENDNLLQQIIMMKNILKGDIYGHLYTIKTAFELYDDSIAKS
;
A
#
# COMPACT_ATOMS: atom_id res chain seq x y z
N MET A 1 46.13 39.24 -60.58
CA MET A 1 47.51 38.72 -60.75
C MET A 1 48.46 39.89 -60.69
N LYS A 2 49.62 39.72 -60.03
CA LYS A 2 50.67 40.75 -59.97
C LYS A 2 51.96 40.22 -60.59
N THR A 3 52.63 41.06 -61.37
CA THR A 3 53.93 40.76 -61.97
C THR A 3 55.03 41.12 -60.97
N VAL A 4 55.88 40.16 -60.61
CA VAL A 4 56.99 40.36 -59.66
C VAL A 4 58.35 40.10 -60.33
N PRO A 5 59.41 40.83 -59.95
CA PRO A 5 60.77 40.59 -60.45
C PRO A 5 61.28 39.20 -60.08
N ASN A 6 62.05 38.58 -60.98
CA ASN A 6 62.70 37.29 -60.81
C ASN A 6 64.08 37.30 -61.50
N LYS A 7 65.03 36.46 -61.09
CA LYS A 7 66.33 36.33 -61.78
C LYS A 7 66.47 34.95 -62.40
N LYS A 8 66.87 34.90 -63.68
CA LYS A 8 67.17 33.66 -64.41
C LYS A 8 68.64 33.63 -64.79
N TYR A 9 69.32 32.51 -64.59
CA TYR A 9 70.72 32.34 -64.95
C TYR A 9 70.84 32.12 -66.47
N ASP A 10 71.74 32.86 -67.11
CA ASP A 10 72.09 32.75 -68.52
C ASP A 10 73.58 32.41 -68.65
N GLU A 11 73.87 31.29 -69.30
CA GLU A 11 75.23 30.75 -69.47
C GLU A 11 76.09 31.59 -70.41
N CYS A 12 75.50 32.52 -71.18
CA CYS A 12 76.24 33.45 -72.04
C CYS A 12 75.67 34.88 -71.96
N LYS A 13 75.50 35.39 -70.74
CA LYS A 13 75.01 36.76 -70.49
C LYS A 13 75.81 37.83 -71.27
N SER A 14 77.13 37.68 -71.38
CA SER A 14 77.96 38.56 -72.21
C SER A 14 79.08 37.78 -72.90
N LYS A 15 79.71 38.38 -73.92
CA LYS A 15 80.86 37.79 -74.64
C LYS A 15 82.09 38.65 -74.44
N GLU A 16 83.19 38.03 -74.02
CA GLU A 16 84.49 38.68 -73.80
C GLU A 16 85.48 38.23 -74.87
N LYS A 17 86.25 39.18 -75.44
CA LYS A 17 87.34 38.88 -76.37
C LYS A 17 88.58 38.43 -75.59
N TYR A 18 89.20 37.33 -76.01
CA TYR A 18 90.46 36.84 -75.47
C TYR A 18 91.38 36.35 -76.59
N LYS A 19 92.69 36.31 -76.34
CA LYS A 19 93.68 35.79 -77.30
C LYS A 19 93.84 34.29 -77.12
N LYS A 20 93.69 33.50 -78.20
CA LYS A 20 93.93 32.05 -78.23
C LYS A 20 95.11 31.73 -79.15
N PRO A 21 96.00 30.78 -78.80
CA PRO A 21 97.07 30.35 -79.67
C PRO A 21 96.54 29.80 -81.01
N CYS A 22 97.09 30.29 -82.12
CA CYS A 22 96.77 29.89 -83.49
C CYS A 22 98.07 29.78 -84.34
N PRO A 23 99.02 28.91 -83.95
CA PRO A 23 100.32 28.84 -84.58
C PRO A 23 100.23 28.41 -86.05
N THR A 24 101.06 29.02 -86.90
CA THR A 24 101.28 28.60 -88.29
C THR A 24 102.73 28.16 -88.47
N PRO A 25 103.06 27.35 -89.51
CA PRO A 25 104.43 26.85 -89.71
C PRO A 25 105.50 27.95 -89.76
N GLN A 26 105.13 29.15 -90.24
CA GLN A 26 106.02 30.31 -90.30
C GLN A 26 106.06 31.13 -88.99
N LYS A 27 105.03 31.03 -88.13
CA LYS A 27 104.92 31.77 -86.86
C LYS A 27 104.35 30.88 -85.75
N PRO A 28 105.20 30.11 -85.05
CA PRO A 28 104.77 29.15 -84.02
C PRO A 28 104.16 29.78 -82.75
N LYS A 29 104.25 31.10 -82.56
CA LYS A 29 103.73 31.82 -81.38
C LYS A 29 102.56 32.76 -81.70
N LEU A 30 101.91 32.61 -82.86
CA LEU A 30 100.80 33.49 -83.24
C LEU A 30 99.59 33.31 -82.31
N MET A 31 98.98 34.41 -81.89
CA MET A 31 97.78 34.47 -81.05
C MET A 31 96.66 35.19 -81.81
N CYS A 32 95.47 34.59 -81.89
CA CYS A 32 94.30 35.11 -82.60
C CYS A 32 93.23 35.56 -81.61
N ASP A 33 92.39 36.53 -81.99
CA ASP A 33 91.24 36.91 -81.18
C ASP A 33 90.14 35.85 -81.26
N ALA A 34 89.65 35.41 -80.10
CA ALA A 34 88.52 34.53 -79.92
C ALA A 34 87.52 35.16 -78.93
N LEU A 35 86.26 34.74 -78.98
CA LEU A 35 85.22 35.17 -78.04
C LEU A 35 84.91 34.01 -77.09
N ARG A 36 84.79 34.30 -75.79
CA ARG A 36 84.23 33.37 -74.80
C ARG A 36 82.98 33.96 -74.16
N CYS A 37 82.02 33.10 -73.85
CA CYS A 37 80.83 33.46 -73.09
C CYS A 37 81.18 33.66 -71.61
N VAL A 38 80.59 34.68 -70.99
CA VAL A 38 80.65 34.94 -69.55
C VAL A 38 79.25 34.74 -68.98
N PRO A 39 79.04 33.74 -68.12
CA PRO A 39 77.73 33.47 -67.50
C PRO A 39 77.29 34.57 -66.53
N GLY A 40 75.99 34.77 -66.35
CA GLY A 40 75.46 35.66 -65.32
C GLY A 40 73.94 35.66 -65.20
N TRP A 41 73.42 36.33 -64.18
CA TRP A 41 71.97 36.43 -63.93
C TRP A 41 71.34 37.57 -64.73
N VAL A 42 70.17 37.30 -65.32
CA VAL A 42 69.33 38.24 -66.07
C VAL A 42 68.01 38.44 -65.31
N ASP A 43 67.61 39.70 -65.14
CA ASP A 43 66.33 40.03 -64.52
C ASP A 43 65.18 39.71 -65.50
N THR A 44 64.18 39.00 -65.00
CA THR A 44 62.94 38.59 -65.67
C THR A 44 61.75 38.90 -64.75
N THR A 45 60.52 38.69 -65.19
CA THR A 45 59.35 38.82 -64.32
C THR A 45 58.44 37.60 -64.42
N LYS A 46 57.73 37.27 -63.33
CA LYS A 46 56.74 36.18 -63.28
C LYS A 46 55.42 36.71 -62.75
N GLN A 47 54.29 36.24 -63.29
CA GLN A 47 52.96 36.56 -62.77
C GLN A 47 52.54 35.57 -61.68
N VAL A 48 51.97 36.10 -60.60
CA VAL A 48 51.36 35.32 -59.50
C VAL A 48 49.92 35.76 -59.26
N ILE A 49 49.05 34.80 -58.93
CA ILE A 49 47.62 35.04 -58.62
C ILE A 49 47.53 35.73 -57.27
N THR A 50 46.77 36.83 -57.23
CA THR A 50 46.54 37.65 -56.03
C THR A 50 45.05 37.62 -55.72
N GLY A 51 44.67 37.03 -54.58
CA GLY A 51 43.34 37.12 -53.97
C GLY A 51 42.36 36.01 -54.39
N LEU A 52 42.02 35.14 -53.45
CA LEU A 52 40.83 34.28 -53.49
C LEU A 52 39.73 35.08 -52.80
N GLU A 53 38.73 35.57 -53.54
CA GLU A 53 37.62 36.31 -52.96
C GLU A 53 36.61 35.32 -52.38
N ILE A 54 36.60 35.15 -51.06
CA ILE A 54 35.65 34.27 -50.36
C ILE A 54 34.40 35.09 -50.03
N LEU A 55 33.37 34.98 -50.88
CA LEU A 55 32.05 35.52 -50.61
C LEU A 55 31.39 34.73 -49.48
N THR A 56 31.37 35.26 -48.26
CA THR A 56 30.60 34.68 -47.15
C THR A 56 29.24 35.35 -47.05
N LYS A 57 28.16 34.57 -47.19
CA LYS A 57 26.79 35.04 -46.93
C LYS A 57 26.42 34.67 -45.50
N LYS A 58 26.12 35.66 -44.66
CA LYS A 58 25.57 35.42 -43.32
C LYS A 58 24.12 34.97 -43.50
N VAL A 59 23.84 33.69 -43.28
CA VAL A 59 22.50 33.11 -43.44
C VAL A 59 21.89 32.90 -42.06
N ASN A 60 20.70 33.45 -41.83
CA ASN A 60 19.88 33.12 -40.68
C ASN A 60 19.26 31.74 -40.92
N LEU A 61 19.84 30.72 -40.29
CA LEU A 61 19.40 29.32 -40.42
C LEU A 61 17.92 29.15 -40.03
N CYS A 62 17.44 29.86 -39.01
CA CYS A 62 16.05 29.78 -38.57
C CYS A 62 15.07 30.34 -39.61
N GLU A 63 15.37 31.50 -40.19
CA GLU A 63 14.55 32.05 -41.29
C GLU A 63 14.61 31.17 -42.53
N THR A 64 15.76 30.56 -42.81
CA THR A 64 15.91 29.68 -43.97
C THR A 64 15.09 28.40 -43.81
N VAL A 65 15.11 27.80 -42.62
CA VAL A 65 14.28 26.65 -42.27
C VAL A 65 12.79 26.98 -42.36
N ARG A 66 12.35 28.12 -41.79
CA ARG A 66 10.96 28.61 -41.92
C ARG A 66 10.56 28.86 -43.37
N LYS A 67 11.47 29.36 -44.19
CA LYS A 67 11.23 29.64 -45.60
C LYS A 67 11.14 28.38 -46.45
N ILE A 68 11.86 27.31 -46.08
CA ILE A 68 11.85 26.02 -46.79
C ILE A 68 10.66 25.16 -46.37
N LEU A 69 10.42 25.05 -45.06
CA LEU A 69 9.39 24.15 -44.51
C LEU A 69 8.00 24.79 -44.43
N GLY A 70 7.90 26.10 -44.61
CA GLY A 70 6.73 26.89 -44.22
C GLY A 70 6.81 27.29 -42.75
N GLN A 71 6.15 28.39 -42.39
CA GLN A 71 6.27 28.97 -41.05
C GLN A 71 5.88 27.99 -39.92
N PRO A 72 4.72 27.30 -39.94
CA PRO A 72 4.34 26.41 -38.84
C PRO A 72 5.24 25.17 -38.73
N GLN A 73 5.64 24.54 -39.84
CA GLN A 73 6.53 23.37 -39.80
C GLN A 73 7.98 23.75 -39.49
N GLY A 74 8.43 24.92 -39.97
CA GLY A 74 9.75 25.44 -39.68
C GLY A 74 9.91 25.85 -38.22
N ASP A 75 8.89 26.47 -37.63
CA ASP A 75 8.86 26.78 -36.20
C ASP A 75 8.88 25.50 -35.35
N ASN A 76 8.07 24.50 -35.69
CA ASN A 76 8.11 23.18 -35.02
C ASN A 76 9.47 22.51 -35.15
N PHE A 77 10.09 22.51 -36.34
CA PHE A 77 11.41 21.93 -36.54
C PHE A 77 12.49 22.63 -35.70
N ILE A 78 12.48 23.97 -35.67
CA ILE A 78 13.44 24.75 -34.88
C ILE A 78 13.24 24.46 -33.38
N GLN A 79 11.99 24.41 -32.92
CA GLN A 79 11.64 24.09 -31.53
C GLN A 79 12.06 22.67 -31.16
N SER A 80 11.79 21.67 -32.00
CA SER A 80 12.23 20.29 -31.78
C SER A 80 13.74 20.12 -31.87
N SER A 81 14.41 20.85 -32.77
CA SER A 81 15.87 20.85 -32.89
C SER A 81 16.55 21.43 -31.65
N ASN A 82 15.96 22.44 -31.02
CA ASN A 82 16.44 22.96 -29.73
C ASN A 82 16.35 21.88 -28.65
N ALA A 83 15.26 21.12 -28.61
CA ALA A 83 15.13 19.98 -27.69
C ALA A 83 16.24 18.95 -27.89
N ILE A 84 16.46 18.51 -29.15
CA ILE A 84 17.46 17.50 -29.51
C ILE A 84 18.88 17.95 -29.14
N CYS A 85 19.19 19.23 -29.34
CA CYS A 85 20.54 19.75 -29.10
C CYS A 85 20.79 20.14 -27.64
N GLN A 86 19.76 20.52 -26.88
CA GLN A 86 19.93 21.09 -25.52
C GLN A 86 19.32 20.24 -24.41
N CYS A 87 18.17 19.61 -24.64
CA CYS A 87 17.43 18.89 -23.60
C CYS A 87 17.79 17.39 -23.55
N PHE A 88 17.75 16.68 -24.70
CA PHE A 88 18.04 15.23 -24.75
C PHE A 88 19.43 14.83 -24.22
N PRO A 89 20.52 15.55 -24.55
CA PRO A 89 21.84 15.23 -24.01
C PRO A 89 21.93 15.39 -22.50
N ARG A 90 21.12 16.29 -21.90
CA ARG A 90 21.04 16.44 -20.44
C ARG A 90 20.33 15.25 -19.81
N ILE A 91 19.21 14.80 -20.37
CA ILE A 91 18.50 13.60 -19.90
C ILE A 91 19.39 12.36 -19.96
N SER A 92 20.10 12.16 -21.08
CA SER A 92 21.01 11.01 -21.22
C SER A 92 22.12 11.02 -20.17
N LYS A 93 22.70 12.19 -19.86
CA LYS A 93 23.69 12.31 -18.77
C LYS A 93 23.08 12.05 -17.40
N LEU A 94 21.87 12.55 -17.16
CA LEU A 94 21.14 12.37 -15.91
C LEU A 94 20.80 10.90 -15.66
N SER A 95 20.35 10.16 -16.67
CA SER A 95 19.99 8.74 -16.52
C SER A 95 21.14 7.86 -16.02
N ALA A 96 22.39 8.33 -16.15
CA ALA A 96 23.57 7.62 -15.67
C ALA A 96 23.94 7.95 -14.20
N THR A 97 23.33 8.97 -13.57
CA THR A 97 23.65 9.36 -12.19
C THR A 97 22.93 8.50 -11.17
N SER A 98 23.50 8.40 -9.97
CA SER A 98 22.85 7.72 -8.84
C SER A 98 21.59 8.45 -8.39
N GLY A 99 21.58 9.79 -8.41
CA GLY A 99 20.43 10.57 -8.00
C GLY A 99 19.22 10.40 -8.92
N TYR A 100 19.44 10.18 -10.23
CA TYR A 100 18.35 9.83 -11.15
C TYR A 100 17.73 8.46 -10.82
N LYS A 101 18.56 7.47 -10.45
CA LYS A 101 18.06 6.14 -10.02
C LYS A 101 17.34 6.20 -8.68
N SER A 102 17.80 7.06 -7.76
CA SER A 102 17.10 7.36 -6.50
C SER A 102 15.75 8.02 -6.77
N PHE A 103 15.71 9.00 -7.69
CA PHE A 103 14.50 9.67 -8.13
C PHE A 103 13.48 8.70 -8.74
N GLU A 104 13.90 7.79 -9.62
CA GLU A 104 13.04 6.76 -10.21
C GLU A 104 12.41 5.84 -9.14
N LYS A 105 13.13 5.62 -8.03
CA LYS A 105 12.64 4.86 -6.86
C LYS A 105 11.85 5.72 -5.87
N GLY A 106 11.72 7.02 -6.12
CA GLY A 106 11.04 7.97 -5.25
C GLY A 106 11.75 8.26 -3.93
N VAL A 107 13.09 8.18 -3.88
CA VAL A 107 13.88 8.38 -2.65
C VAL A 107 14.07 9.86 -2.34
N LEU A 108 13.55 10.31 -1.19
CA LEU A 108 13.64 11.68 -0.69
C LEU A 108 14.96 11.97 0.03
N SER A 109 16.08 11.66 -0.63
CA SER A 109 17.43 11.84 -0.09
C SER A 109 17.98 13.23 -0.40
N PRO A 110 18.38 14.02 0.60
CA PRO A 110 18.94 15.34 0.37
C PRO A 110 20.24 15.39 -0.46
N VAL A 111 20.96 14.26 -0.58
CA VAL A 111 22.16 14.16 -1.41
C VAL A 111 21.81 14.26 -2.90
N ASP A 112 20.59 13.89 -3.26
CA ASP A 112 20.13 13.80 -4.64
C ASP A 112 19.45 15.10 -5.13
N LEU A 113 19.34 16.14 -4.28
CA LEU A 113 18.63 17.39 -4.58
C LEU A 113 19.12 18.05 -5.89
N LYS A 114 20.44 18.09 -6.10
CA LYS A 114 21.04 18.67 -7.30
C LYS A 114 20.66 17.90 -8.57
N ASP A 115 20.55 16.58 -8.47
CA ASP A 115 20.16 15.73 -9.59
C ASP A 115 18.67 15.90 -9.89
N VAL A 116 17.83 16.06 -8.86
CA VAL A 116 16.39 16.35 -8.99
C VAL A 116 16.16 17.68 -9.71
N ASP A 117 16.86 18.75 -9.32
CA ASP A 117 16.75 20.05 -10.00
C ASP A 117 17.12 19.95 -11.48
N GLN A 118 18.12 19.13 -11.81
CA GLN A 118 18.49 18.88 -13.20
C GLN A 118 17.44 18.06 -13.96
N VAL A 119 16.78 17.09 -13.31
CA VAL A 119 15.66 16.34 -13.89
C VAL A 119 14.49 17.26 -14.20
N VAL A 120 14.04 18.06 -13.22
CA VAL A 120 12.96 19.04 -13.40
C VAL A 120 13.31 20.03 -14.52
N GLY A 121 14.55 20.54 -14.53
CA GLY A 121 15.03 21.45 -15.56
C GLY A 121 15.06 20.81 -16.96
N ALA A 122 15.46 19.54 -17.05
CA ALA A 122 15.50 18.81 -18.32
C ALA A 122 14.09 18.51 -18.85
N GLN A 123 13.15 18.16 -17.99
CA GLN A 123 11.75 17.94 -18.36
C GLN A 123 11.07 19.24 -18.80
N LYS A 124 11.27 20.34 -18.07
CA LYS A 124 10.77 21.65 -18.48
C LYS A 124 11.28 22.04 -19.86
N CYS A 125 12.57 21.82 -20.12
CA CYS A 125 13.20 22.01 -21.43
C CYS A 125 12.50 21.18 -22.52
N MET A 126 12.17 19.91 -22.25
CA MET A 126 11.45 19.03 -23.18
C MET A 126 10.03 19.53 -23.46
N ASN A 127 9.26 19.85 -22.41
CA ASN A 127 7.88 20.33 -22.51
C ASN A 127 7.81 21.66 -23.27
N GLU A 128 8.69 22.62 -22.95
CA GLU A 128 8.80 23.90 -23.66
C GLU A 128 9.21 23.72 -25.13
N SER A 129 9.89 22.61 -25.45
CA SER A 129 10.27 22.26 -26.82
C SER A 129 9.21 21.41 -27.56
N GLY A 130 8.02 21.25 -27.00
CA GLY A 130 6.90 20.54 -27.63
C GLY A 130 6.91 19.02 -27.44
N PHE A 131 7.82 18.49 -26.62
CA PHE A 131 7.84 17.08 -26.23
C PHE A 131 7.15 16.90 -24.89
N GLN A 132 5.84 16.62 -24.94
CA GLN A 132 5.07 16.35 -23.73
C GLN A 132 5.52 15.03 -23.10
N THR A 133 5.66 15.03 -21.78
CA THR A 133 5.81 13.80 -21.00
C THR A 133 4.52 13.00 -21.02
N ALA A 134 4.61 11.69 -21.27
CA ALA A 134 3.46 10.81 -21.25
C ALA A 134 2.90 10.70 -19.83
N ASP A 135 1.59 10.87 -19.68
CA ASP A 135 0.85 10.59 -18.45
C ASP A 135 0.20 9.20 -18.57
N ASP A 136 0.74 8.24 -17.82
CA ASP A 136 0.25 6.86 -17.76
C ASP A 136 -0.68 6.60 -16.56
N ARG A 137 -1.14 7.65 -15.85
CA ARG A 137 -1.94 7.52 -14.62
C ARG A 137 -3.14 6.59 -14.79
N ASP A 138 -3.96 6.79 -15.81
CA ASP A 138 -5.16 5.98 -16.03
C ASP A 138 -4.83 4.52 -16.34
N LYS A 139 -3.71 4.27 -17.01
CA LYS A 139 -3.23 2.92 -17.31
C LYS A 139 -2.74 2.22 -16.03
N VAL A 140 -1.99 2.92 -15.19
CA VAL A 140 -1.54 2.41 -13.88
C VAL A 140 -2.75 2.14 -12.99
N ARG A 141 -3.68 3.09 -12.87
CA ARG A 141 -4.94 2.93 -12.13
C ARG A 141 -5.72 1.70 -12.57
N LYS A 142 -5.99 1.54 -13.86
CA LYS A 142 -6.70 0.36 -14.40
C LYS A 142 -5.98 -0.94 -14.07
N THR A 143 -4.64 -0.93 -14.16
CA THR A 143 -3.81 -2.10 -13.82
C THR A 143 -3.94 -2.44 -12.33
N LEU A 144 -3.90 -1.46 -11.44
CA LEU A 144 -4.09 -1.68 -10.01
C LEU A 144 -5.51 -2.19 -9.72
N GLN A 145 -6.54 -1.53 -10.25
CA GLN A 145 -7.94 -1.95 -10.09
C GLN A 145 -8.19 -3.38 -10.58
N SER A 146 -7.52 -3.82 -11.66
CA SER A 146 -7.62 -5.22 -12.13
C SER A 146 -7.04 -6.25 -11.15
N LYS A 147 -6.21 -5.81 -10.19
CA LYS A 147 -5.66 -6.63 -9.11
C LYS A 147 -6.51 -6.59 -7.83
N ALA A 148 -7.58 -5.80 -7.81
CA ALA A 148 -8.50 -5.76 -6.68
C ALA A 148 -9.09 -7.15 -6.43
N ARG A 149 -9.08 -7.58 -5.17
CA ARG A 149 -9.64 -8.85 -4.72
C ARG A 149 -10.54 -8.57 -3.52
N PRO A 150 -11.47 -9.47 -3.16
CA PRO A 150 -12.37 -9.27 -2.02
C PRO A 150 -11.66 -8.95 -0.69
N LYS A 151 -10.39 -9.35 -0.53
CA LYS A 151 -9.56 -9.11 0.66
C LYS A 151 -8.39 -8.15 0.44
N VAL A 152 -8.39 -7.40 -0.66
CA VAL A 152 -7.32 -6.45 -0.99
C VAL A 152 -7.93 -5.08 -1.23
N LEU A 153 -7.73 -4.19 -0.27
CA LEU A 153 -8.07 -2.78 -0.41
C LEU A 153 -6.95 -2.07 -1.18
N ILE A 154 -7.31 -1.40 -2.27
CA ILE A 154 -6.37 -0.61 -3.08
C ILE A 154 -6.71 0.85 -2.83
N ILE A 155 -5.78 1.57 -2.20
CA ILE A 155 -5.91 3.00 -1.93
C ILE A 155 -4.98 3.76 -2.83
N GLU A 156 -5.55 4.68 -3.59
CA GLU A 156 -4.79 5.58 -4.46
C GLU A 156 -4.29 6.78 -3.65
N GLY A 157 -2.97 6.95 -3.62
CA GLY A 157 -2.34 8.12 -3.02
C GLY A 157 -2.32 9.33 -3.97
N PRO A 158 -1.79 10.47 -3.49
CA PRO A 158 -1.62 11.65 -4.32
C PRO A 158 -0.61 11.39 -5.43
N GLU A 159 -0.87 11.97 -6.60
CA GLU A 159 0.08 11.95 -7.71
C GLU A 159 1.32 12.80 -7.38
N ILE A 160 2.51 12.22 -7.45
CA ILE A 160 3.76 12.93 -7.24
C ILE A 160 4.41 13.22 -8.59
N ASN A 161 4.14 14.40 -9.12
CA ASN A 161 4.89 14.94 -10.25
C ASN A 161 6.22 15.53 -9.77
N GLU A 162 7.03 15.99 -10.71
CA GLU A 162 8.41 16.42 -10.47
C GLU A 162 8.49 17.73 -9.67
N ASP A 163 7.52 18.64 -9.83
CA ASP A 163 7.41 19.85 -9.00
C ASP A 163 7.10 19.50 -7.53
N ARG A 164 6.12 18.61 -7.30
CA ARG A 164 5.78 18.12 -5.95
C ARG A 164 6.97 17.37 -5.35
N TYR A 165 7.66 16.56 -6.14
CA TYR A 165 8.86 15.85 -5.72
C TYR A 165 9.99 16.81 -5.30
N SER A 166 10.25 17.85 -6.09
CA SER A 166 11.26 18.88 -5.77
C SER A 166 10.92 19.61 -4.46
N LYS A 167 9.65 19.95 -4.22
CA LYS A 167 9.19 20.56 -2.96
C LYS A 167 9.41 19.63 -1.75
N LEU A 168 9.08 18.35 -1.89
CA LEU A 168 9.31 17.34 -0.85
C LEU A 168 10.81 17.15 -0.56
N MET A 169 11.65 17.18 -1.61
CA MET A 169 13.11 17.12 -1.48
C MET A 169 13.68 18.34 -0.76
N ALA A 170 13.17 19.53 -1.05
CA ALA A 170 13.56 20.76 -0.37
C ALA A 170 13.22 20.71 1.12
N ILE A 171 12.04 20.18 1.47
CA ILE A 171 11.62 19.92 2.86
C ILE A 171 12.56 18.90 3.53
N SER A 172 12.81 17.75 2.90
CA SER A 172 13.71 16.72 3.44
C SER A 172 15.11 17.30 3.72
N ASN A 173 15.61 18.15 2.83
CA ASN A 173 16.88 18.82 3.02
C ASN A 173 16.87 19.86 4.15
N SER A 174 15.79 20.63 4.31
CA SER A 174 15.68 21.65 5.37
C SER A 174 15.51 21.06 6.76
N CYS A 175 15.02 19.82 6.88
CA CYS A 175 14.80 19.13 8.14
C CYS A 175 15.95 18.22 8.61
N LYS A 176 17.13 18.36 7.99
CA LYS A 176 18.35 17.67 8.45
C LYS A 176 18.72 18.01 9.89
N PRO A 177 19.37 17.08 10.61
CA PRO A 177 20.00 17.39 11.90
C PRO A 177 20.90 18.63 11.80
N GLY A 178 20.62 19.66 12.61
CA GLY A 178 21.36 20.93 12.62
C GLY A 178 20.87 22.01 11.63
N SER A 179 19.78 21.77 10.90
CA SER A 179 19.11 22.76 10.03
C SER A 179 17.80 23.27 10.64
N PHE A 180 17.27 24.40 10.13
CA PHE A 180 15.98 24.95 10.53
C PHE A 180 14.85 24.34 9.70
N CYS A 181 14.10 23.43 10.32
CA CYS A 181 12.93 22.75 9.74
C CYS A 181 11.67 23.61 9.98
N THR A 182 11.18 24.29 8.94
CA THR A 182 9.99 25.16 9.04
C THR A 182 8.70 24.33 9.00
N GLY A 183 8.10 24.06 10.16
CA GLY A 183 6.87 23.26 10.26
C GLY A 183 5.74 23.73 9.34
N MET A 184 5.47 25.03 9.32
CA MET A 184 4.43 25.64 8.47
C MET A 184 4.57 25.30 6.99
N GLN A 185 5.77 25.40 6.41
CA GLN A 185 6.00 25.07 4.99
C GLN A 185 5.76 23.58 4.69
N ILE A 186 6.11 22.72 5.64
CA ILE A 186 5.86 21.27 5.54
C ILE A 186 4.36 21.03 5.55
N HIS A 187 3.69 21.57 6.57
CA HIS A 187 2.26 21.41 6.73
C HIS A 187 1.48 21.90 5.52
N GLU A 188 1.77 23.10 5.01
CA GLU A 188 1.13 23.63 3.79
C GLU A 188 1.40 22.74 2.56
N THR A 189 2.62 22.23 2.41
CA THR A 189 2.96 21.35 1.29
C THR A 189 2.19 20.03 1.37
N ILE A 190 2.12 19.43 2.55
CA ILE A 190 1.39 18.18 2.79
C ILE A 190 -0.12 18.38 2.62
N GLN A 191 -0.70 19.45 3.17
CA GLN A 191 -2.12 19.80 2.98
C GLN A 191 -2.44 19.94 1.48
N ASN A 192 -1.70 20.79 0.76
CA ASN A 192 -1.92 20.97 -0.68
C ASN A 192 -1.76 19.67 -1.48
N LEU A 193 -0.93 18.74 -1.01
CA LEU A 193 -0.71 17.45 -1.66
C LEU A 193 -1.88 16.49 -1.42
N PHE A 194 -2.35 16.37 -0.17
CA PHE A 194 -3.31 15.33 0.25
C PHE A 194 -4.77 15.78 0.28
N THR A 195 -5.08 17.03 0.63
CA THR A 195 -6.47 17.52 0.77
C THR A 195 -7.36 17.16 -0.43
N PRO A 196 -6.92 17.25 -1.70
CA PRO A 196 -7.76 16.87 -2.84
C PRO A 196 -8.11 15.38 -2.93
N TYR A 197 -7.37 14.52 -2.21
CA TYR A 197 -7.48 13.06 -2.24
C TYR A 197 -8.12 12.48 -0.98
N MET A 198 -8.10 13.21 0.15
CA MET A 198 -8.53 12.68 1.44
C MET A 198 -9.98 12.21 1.46
N ALA A 199 -10.90 12.91 0.81
CA ALA A 199 -12.30 12.48 0.73
C ALA A 199 -12.44 11.09 0.06
N GLU A 200 -11.69 10.84 -1.00
CA GLU A 200 -11.71 9.55 -1.71
C GLU A 200 -11.00 8.45 -0.93
N ILE A 201 -9.84 8.75 -0.32
CA ILE A 201 -9.13 7.83 0.56
C ILE A 201 -10.05 7.42 1.73
N ALA A 202 -10.65 8.39 2.41
CA ALA A 202 -11.55 8.16 3.53
C ALA A 202 -12.79 7.36 3.10
N ARG A 203 -13.38 7.67 1.93
CA ARG A 203 -14.51 6.90 1.37
C ARG A 203 -14.15 5.43 1.17
N GLN A 204 -12.96 5.14 0.64
CA GLN A 204 -12.52 3.75 0.42
C GLN A 204 -12.34 2.99 1.74
N PHE A 205 -11.76 3.61 2.77
CA PHE A 205 -11.70 3.00 4.11
C PHE A 205 -13.09 2.79 4.72
N ARG A 206 -13.97 3.79 4.61
CA ARG A 206 -15.33 3.75 5.14
C ARG A 206 -16.13 2.60 4.54
N GLU A 207 -16.21 2.55 3.22
CA GLU A 207 -17.01 1.54 2.52
C GLU A 207 -16.46 0.13 2.68
N ALA A 208 -15.14 -0.02 2.63
CA ALA A 208 -14.54 -1.35 2.69
C ALA A 208 -14.45 -1.92 4.10
N LEU A 209 -14.33 -1.07 5.14
CA LEU A 209 -13.98 -1.50 6.49
C LEU A 209 -14.95 -0.99 7.56
N PHE A 210 -15.15 0.32 7.70
CA PHE A 210 -15.90 0.84 8.85
C PHE A 210 -17.40 0.56 8.77
N VAL A 211 -18.00 0.72 7.58
CA VAL A 211 -19.40 0.40 7.32
C VAL A 211 -19.74 -1.06 7.67
N PRO A 212 -18.94 -2.07 7.29
CA PRO A 212 -19.19 -3.45 7.72
C PRO A 212 -18.76 -3.76 9.16
N TRP A 213 -17.67 -3.16 9.68
CA TRP A 213 -17.18 -3.48 11.03
C TRP A 213 -18.10 -3.01 12.15
N VAL A 214 -18.68 -1.81 12.05
CA VAL A 214 -19.51 -1.26 13.14
C VAL A 214 -20.73 -2.16 13.42
N PRO A 215 -21.57 -2.52 12.43
CA PRO A 215 -22.68 -3.44 12.64
C PRO A 215 -22.22 -4.83 13.10
N PHE A 216 -21.12 -5.34 12.56
CA PHE A 216 -20.56 -6.62 12.98
C PHE A 216 -20.22 -6.61 14.48
N LEU A 217 -19.45 -5.63 14.94
CA LEU A 217 -19.07 -5.49 16.35
C LEU A 217 -20.28 -5.23 17.27
N GLN A 218 -21.28 -4.47 16.79
CA GLN A 218 -22.54 -4.27 17.52
C GLN A 218 -23.33 -5.57 17.67
N ASN A 219 -23.39 -6.40 16.63
CA ASN A 219 -24.01 -7.72 16.73
C ASN A 219 -23.24 -8.62 17.69
N LEU A 220 -21.90 -8.58 17.65
CA LEU A 220 -21.07 -9.28 18.63
C LEU A 220 -21.35 -8.85 20.08
N LEU A 221 -21.70 -7.58 20.30
CA LEU A 221 -22.03 -7.06 21.63
C LEU A 221 -23.36 -7.59 22.18
N LEU A 222 -24.29 -8.01 21.32
CA LEU A 222 -25.58 -8.56 21.75
C LEU A 222 -25.43 -9.96 22.37
N ILE A 223 -24.52 -10.77 21.85
CA ILE A 223 -24.33 -12.17 22.28
C ILE A 223 -23.97 -12.29 23.77
N PRO A 224 -22.98 -11.54 24.32
CA PRO A 224 -22.72 -11.54 25.76
C PRO A 224 -23.94 -11.18 26.60
N ASN A 225 -24.76 -10.22 26.16
CA ASN A 225 -25.92 -9.77 26.92
C ASN A 225 -27.01 -10.84 26.93
N ASP A 226 -27.33 -11.43 25.77
CA ASP A 226 -28.34 -12.48 25.64
C ASP A 226 -27.91 -13.73 26.41
N PHE A 227 -26.65 -14.14 26.27
CA PHE A 227 -26.09 -15.29 26.98
C PHE A 227 -26.10 -15.07 28.50
N ASN A 228 -25.51 -13.99 29.00
CA ASN A 228 -25.41 -13.72 30.44
C ASN A 228 -26.80 -13.54 31.08
N THR A 229 -27.74 -12.93 30.36
CA THR A 229 -29.12 -12.77 30.83
C THR A 229 -29.83 -14.12 30.92
N ALA A 230 -29.65 -14.98 29.92
CA ALA A 230 -30.26 -16.30 29.90
C ALA A 230 -29.67 -17.24 30.97
N THR A 231 -28.36 -17.19 31.23
CA THR A 231 -27.73 -17.97 32.33
C THR A 231 -28.15 -17.46 33.70
N GLN A 232 -28.28 -16.14 33.90
CA GLN A 232 -28.81 -15.56 35.14
C GLN A 232 -30.26 -15.96 35.40
N ASN A 233 -31.12 -15.88 34.38
CA ASN A 233 -32.54 -16.24 34.51
C ASN A 233 -32.76 -17.73 34.72
N LEU A 234 -31.84 -18.59 34.24
CA LEU A 234 -31.85 -20.03 34.50
C LEU A 234 -31.66 -20.35 35.99
N GLY A 235 -30.97 -19.50 36.75
CA GLY A 235 -30.52 -19.79 38.11
C GLY A 235 -31.62 -20.16 39.09
N SER A 236 -32.65 -19.31 39.23
CA SER A 236 -33.73 -19.55 40.20
C SER A 236 -34.55 -20.82 39.88
N PRO A 237 -35.02 -21.01 38.63
CA PRO A 237 -35.67 -22.26 38.21
C PRO A 237 -34.80 -23.50 38.42
N PHE A 238 -33.53 -23.42 38.03
CA PHE A 238 -32.58 -24.52 38.15
C PHE A 238 -32.34 -24.92 39.62
N ILE A 239 -32.10 -23.96 40.52
CA ILE A 239 -31.88 -24.23 41.95
C ILE A 239 -33.10 -24.91 42.57
N SER A 240 -34.30 -24.43 42.23
CA SER A 240 -35.57 -25.04 42.67
C SER A 240 -35.71 -26.47 42.17
N PHE A 241 -35.45 -26.70 40.87
CA PHE A 241 -35.50 -28.03 40.26
C PHE A 241 -34.48 -29.00 40.88
N ARG A 242 -33.23 -28.57 41.06
CA ARG A 242 -32.17 -29.37 41.68
C ARG A 242 -32.55 -29.81 43.09
N SER A 243 -33.10 -28.91 43.91
CA SER A 243 -33.56 -29.23 45.26
C SER A 243 -34.63 -30.33 45.26
N ARG A 244 -35.59 -30.25 44.32
CA ARG A 244 -36.64 -31.27 44.16
C ARG A 244 -36.07 -32.61 43.70
N TYR A 245 -35.14 -32.61 42.75
CA TYR A 245 -34.45 -33.83 42.32
C TYR A 245 -33.70 -34.50 43.48
N THR A 246 -32.94 -33.72 44.26
CA THR A 246 -32.22 -34.25 45.43
C THR A 246 -33.18 -34.84 46.46
N TYR A 247 -34.31 -34.16 46.72
CA TYR A 247 -35.35 -34.66 47.60
C TYR A 247 -35.95 -35.98 47.09
N ALA A 248 -36.36 -36.03 45.81
CA ALA A 248 -36.93 -37.22 45.20
C ALA A 248 -35.94 -38.40 45.23
N THR A 249 -34.67 -38.15 44.93
CA THR A 249 -33.60 -39.16 44.98
C THR A 249 -33.40 -39.67 46.42
N GLN A 250 -33.32 -38.77 47.41
CA GLN A 250 -33.08 -39.17 48.80
C GLN A 250 -34.26 -39.93 49.41
N ILE A 251 -35.48 -39.49 49.17
CA ILE A 251 -36.67 -40.12 49.75
C ILE A 251 -37.03 -41.39 48.97
N ALA A 252 -37.23 -41.30 47.66
CA ALA A 252 -37.77 -42.41 46.89
C ALA A 252 -36.71 -43.47 46.55
N CYS A 253 -35.50 -43.05 46.18
CA CYS A 253 -34.46 -44.02 45.81
C CYS A 253 -33.73 -44.57 47.04
N VAL A 254 -33.30 -43.71 47.97
CA VAL A 254 -32.47 -44.17 49.11
C VAL A 254 -33.31 -44.73 50.26
N GLN A 255 -34.36 -44.02 50.71
CA GLN A 255 -35.14 -44.50 51.87
C GLN A 255 -36.14 -45.59 51.52
N LEU A 256 -36.78 -45.51 50.34
CA LEU A 256 -37.83 -46.45 49.93
C LEU A 256 -37.32 -47.57 48.99
N GLY A 257 -36.13 -47.44 48.39
CA GLY A 257 -35.59 -48.43 47.44
C GLY A 257 -36.36 -48.51 46.11
N SER A 258 -37.21 -47.53 45.81
CA SER A 258 -38.14 -47.57 44.67
C SER A 258 -37.47 -47.28 43.31
N CYS A 259 -36.15 -47.07 43.28
CA CYS A 259 -35.39 -46.72 42.07
C CYS A 259 -34.45 -47.84 41.56
N ASP A 260 -34.57 -49.05 42.10
CA ASP A 260 -33.69 -50.18 41.73
C ASP A 260 -33.98 -50.75 40.33
N GLY A 261 -35.14 -50.41 39.75
CA GLY A 261 -35.52 -50.86 38.43
C GLY A 261 -34.79 -50.11 37.30
N PRO A 262 -34.58 -50.75 36.14
CA PRO A 262 -33.79 -50.20 35.05
C PRO A 262 -34.36 -48.91 34.43
N ALA A 263 -35.67 -48.77 34.32
CA ALA A 263 -36.32 -47.60 33.72
C ALA A 263 -36.21 -46.38 34.65
N VAL A 264 -36.52 -46.55 35.94
CA VAL A 264 -36.42 -45.48 36.94
C VAL A 264 -34.97 -45.06 37.12
N SER A 265 -34.04 -46.01 37.30
CA SER A 265 -32.61 -45.73 37.44
C SER A 265 -32.05 -44.98 36.23
N SER A 266 -32.41 -45.39 35.01
CA SER A 266 -32.00 -44.70 33.79
C SER A 266 -32.53 -43.27 33.74
N PHE A 267 -33.79 -43.05 34.11
CA PHE A 267 -34.38 -41.71 34.16
C PHE A 267 -33.64 -40.79 35.14
N PHE A 268 -33.44 -41.23 36.38
CA PHE A 268 -32.74 -40.44 37.40
C PHE A 268 -31.30 -40.15 36.98
N LYS A 269 -30.60 -41.10 36.36
CA LYS A 269 -29.26 -40.87 35.83
C LYS A 269 -29.26 -39.78 34.76
N GLN A 270 -30.16 -39.84 33.78
CA GLN A 270 -30.26 -38.83 32.72
C GLN A 270 -30.58 -37.43 33.30
N VAL A 271 -31.51 -37.36 34.26
CA VAL A 271 -31.83 -36.08 34.94
C VAL A 271 -30.65 -35.58 35.76
N GLY A 272 -29.92 -36.47 36.44
CA GLY A 272 -28.70 -36.14 37.18
C GLY A 272 -27.60 -35.56 36.27
N ASP A 273 -27.40 -36.16 35.09
CA ASP A 273 -26.45 -35.67 34.08
C ASP A 273 -26.88 -34.27 33.58
N ILE A 274 -28.17 -34.06 33.33
CA ILE A 274 -28.72 -32.74 32.97
C ILE A 274 -28.45 -31.73 34.10
N ILE A 275 -28.69 -32.09 35.36
CA ILE A 275 -28.46 -31.20 36.50
C ILE A 275 -26.99 -30.81 36.61
N ASN A 276 -26.08 -31.78 36.52
CA ASN A 276 -24.64 -31.53 36.61
C ASN A 276 -24.16 -30.58 35.50
N ASN A 277 -24.60 -30.81 34.26
CA ASN A 277 -24.23 -29.94 33.15
C ASN A 277 -24.91 -28.56 33.23
N THR A 278 -26.16 -28.50 33.68
CA THR A 278 -26.89 -27.24 33.87
C THR A 278 -26.25 -26.40 34.98
N GLU A 279 -25.67 -27.04 36.01
CA GLU A 279 -24.91 -26.34 37.05
C GLU A 279 -23.67 -25.64 36.48
N LEU A 280 -22.95 -26.32 35.58
CA LEU A 280 -21.82 -25.73 34.87
C LEU A 280 -22.28 -24.57 33.97
N ILE A 281 -23.36 -24.74 33.21
CA ILE A 281 -23.92 -23.68 32.33
C ILE A 281 -24.42 -22.48 33.13
N TYR A 282 -25.05 -22.71 34.28
CA TYR A 282 -25.59 -21.66 35.15
C TYR A 282 -24.51 -20.68 35.63
N VAL A 283 -23.29 -21.16 35.89
CA VAL A 283 -22.18 -20.31 36.32
C VAL A 283 -21.37 -19.74 35.17
N MET A 284 -21.65 -20.14 33.93
CA MET A 284 -20.99 -19.57 32.75
C MET A 284 -21.44 -18.13 32.54
N SER A 285 -20.46 -17.29 32.24
CA SER A 285 -20.68 -15.92 31.78
C SER A 285 -19.61 -15.55 30.77
N VAL A 286 -19.98 -14.73 29.79
CA VAL A 286 -19.00 -14.03 28.98
C VAL A 286 -18.37 -12.95 29.87
N PRO A 287 -17.03 -12.89 29.98
CA PRO A 287 -16.35 -11.91 30.82
C PRO A 287 -16.75 -10.46 30.46
N GLU A 288 -17.06 -9.65 31.48
CA GLU A 288 -17.39 -8.24 31.30
C GLU A 288 -16.26 -7.46 30.60
N THR A 289 -15.00 -7.90 30.80
CA THR A 289 -13.84 -7.36 30.07
C THR A 289 -14.02 -7.48 28.55
N SER A 290 -14.50 -8.61 28.03
CA SER A 290 -14.71 -8.82 26.59
C SER A 290 -15.82 -7.91 26.05
N LYS A 291 -16.91 -7.73 26.82
CA LYS A 291 -18.00 -6.80 26.50
C LYS A 291 -17.54 -5.34 26.48
N ASN A 292 -16.72 -4.93 27.46
CA ASN A 292 -16.14 -3.59 27.50
C ASN A 292 -15.21 -3.35 26.30
N LEU A 293 -14.37 -4.33 25.94
CA LEU A 293 -13.51 -4.25 24.76
C LEU A 293 -14.31 -4.10 23.47
N LEU A 294 -15.39 -4.88 23.28
CA LEU A 294 -16.29 -4.71 22.12
C LEU A 294 -16.87 -3.30 22.06
N THR A 295 -17.37 -2.78 23.18
CA THR A 295 -17.90 -1.40 23.24
C THR A 295 -16.83 -0.37 22.88
N THR A 296 -15.61 -0.54 23.37
CA THR A 296 -14.47 0.30 23.01
C THR A 296 -14.16 0.21 21.51
N TYR A 297 -14.14 -0.99 20.93
CA TYR A 297 -13.79 -1.18 19.52
C TYR A 297 -14.88 -0.68 18.57
N VAL A 298 -16.16 -0.79 18.95
CA VAL A 298 -17.27 -0.12 18.23
C VAL A 298 -17.02 1.38 18.17
N LYS A 299 -16.68 1.99 19.31
CA LYS A 299 -16.39 3.43 19.37
C LYS A 299 -15.15 3.79 18.57
N GLU A 300 -14.05 3.04 18.71
CA GLU A 300 -12.83 3.27 17.92
C GLU A 300 -13.08 3.18 16.40
N ALA A 301 -13.95 2.28 15.96
CA ALA A 301 -14.35 2.18 14.54
C ALA A 301 -15.18 3.39 14.08
N GLN A 302 -16.07 3.91 14.93
CA GLN A 302 -16.85 5.12 14.66
C GLN A 302 -15.95 6.36 14.62
N ASP A 303 -15.08 6.52 15.62
CA ASP A 303 -14.12 7.62 15.71
C ASP A 303 -13.16 7.59 14.51
N ALA A 304 -12.67 6.41 14.10
CA ALA A 304 -11.83 6.26 12.92
C ALA A 304 -12.55 6.74 11.65
N ASN A 305 -13.84 6.47 11.52
CA ASN A 305 -14.65 6.91 10.39
C ASN A 305 -14.87 8.44 10.36
N GLU A 306 -15.07 9.07 11.51
CA GLU A 306 -15.23 10.52 11.62
C GLU A 306 -13.92 11.26 11.33
N LEU A 307 -12.81 10.71 11.80
CA LEU A 307 -11.48 11.31 11.69
C LEU A 307 -10.71 10.83 10.44
N ALA A 308 -11.38 10.17 9.49
CA ALA A 308 -10.74 9.53 8.34
C ALA A 308 -10.11 10.54 7.36
N GLU A 309 -10.61 11.76 7.34
CA GLU A 309 -10.15 12.86 6.45
C GLU A 309 -9.11 13.76 7.11
N GLU A 310 -8.81 13.55 8.40
CA GLU A 310 -7.85 14.38 9.12
C GLU A 310 -6.41 14.11 8.68
N LEU A 311 -5.67 15.19 8.49
CA LEU A 311 -4.22 15.18 8.28
C LEU A 311 -3.50 15.62 9.57
N PRO A 312 -2.23 15.25 9.75
CA PRO A 312 -1.45 15.70 10.90
C PRO A 312 -1.36 17.22 10.99
N ASP A 313 -1.34 17.75 12.21
CA ASP A 313 -1.07 19.16 12.46
C ASP A 313 0.37 19.54 12.07
N GLU A 314 0.70 20.83 12.24
CA GLU A 314 2.03 21.36 11.88
C GLU A 314 3.18 20.62 12.59
N GLN A 315 3.02 20.37 13.89
CA GLN A 315 4.08 19.81 14.72
C GLN A 315 4.27 18.32 14.38
N ALA A 316 3.18 17.55 14.32
CA ALA A 316 3.22 16.15 13.92
C ALA A 316 3.78 15.98 12.50
N SER A 317 3.44 16.89 11.59
CA SER A 317 3.98 16.86 10.22
C SER A 317 5.50 17.10 10.19
N ALA A 318 5.98 18.07 10.98
CA ALA A 318 7.40 18.36 11.08
C ALA A 318 8.18 17.23 11.75
N ASP A 319 7.59 16.56 12.75
CA ASP A 319 8.23 15.49 13.50
C ASP A 319 8.47 14.24 12.64
N LEU A 320 7.57 13.92 11.69
CA LEU A 320 7.80 12.87 10.71
C LEU A 320 9.06 13.12 9.87
N PHE A 321 9.29 14.36 9.41
CA PHE A 321 10.50 14.69 8.66
C PHE A 321 11.75 14.75 9.55
N ARG A 322 11.66 15.35 10.75
CA ARG A 322 12.79 15.45 11.70
C ARG A 322 13.25 14.09 12.23
N GLY A 323 12.29 13.20 12.47
CA GLY A 323 12.54 11.82 12.92
C GLY A 323 13.16 10.93 11.84
N GLY A 324 13.28 11.42 10.60
CA GLY A 324 13.75 10.62 9.47
C GLY A 324 12.77 9.52 9.07
N GLU A 325 11.48 9.69 9.41
CA GLU A 325 10.41 8.74 9.10
C GLU A 325 9.97 8.79 7.64
N ILE A 326 10.26 9.91 6.96
CA ILE A 326 9.96 10.14 5.54
C ILE A 326 11.26 10.05 4.75
N GLN A 327 11.49 8.91 4.09
CA GLN A 327 12.70 8.66 3.29
C GLN A 327 12.39 8.45 1.81
N THR A 328 11.13 8.12 1.50
CA THR A 328 10.63 7.86 0.16
C THR A 328 9.25 8.47 -0.02
N VAL A 329 8.81 8.58 -1.28
CA VAL A 329 7.44 8.97 -1.63
C VAL A 329 6.40 8.03 -1.02
N GLN A 330 6.73 6.74 -0.84
CA GLN A 330 5.81 5.78 -0.21
C GLN A 330 5.57 6.10 1.27
N ASP A 331 6.58 6.63 1.97
CA ASP A 331 6.45 7.00 3.37
C ASP A 331 5.48 8.17 3.58
N LEU A 332 5.11 8.91 2.53
CA LEU A 332 4.11 9.97 2.63
C LEU A 332 2.73 9.45 3.08
N PHE A 333 2.44 8.15 2.93
CA PHE A 333 1.22 7.58 3.49
C PHE A 333 1.17 7.63 5.03
N LYS A 334 2.30 7.88 5.71
CA LYS A 334 2.31 8.17 7.15
C LYS A 334 1.59 9.48 7.51
N PHE A 335 1.37 10.38 6.54
CA PHE A 335 0.52 11.55 6.71
C PHE A 335 -0.98 11.24 6.60
N VAL A 336 -1.35 9.96 6.44
CA VAL A 336 -2.75 9.51 6.36
C VAL A 336 -3.04 8.67 7.61
N PRO A 337 -3.36 9.29 8.76
CA PRO A 337 -3.42 8.60 10.05
C PRO A 337 -4.44 7.45 10.09
N ILE A 338 -5.45 7.51 9.21
CA ILE A 338 -6.46 6.46 9.12
C ILE A 338 -5.88 5.11 8.71
N VAL A 339 -4.74 5.06 8.00
CA VAL A 339 -4.05 3.81 7.64
C VAL A 339 -3.63 3.04 8.89
N ASP A 340 -2.88 3.69 9.79
CA ASP A 340 -2.37 3.05 11.01
C ASP A 340 -3.49 2.74 12.00
N ARG A 341 -4.45 3.67 12.17
CA ARG A 341 -5.64 3.46 13.01
C ARG A 341 -6.41 2.22 12.57
N THR A 342 -6.60 2.07 11.26
CA THR A 342 -7.30 0.92 10.67
C THR A 342 -6.56 -0.38 10.93
N PHE A 343 -5.24 -0.42 10.72
CA PHE A 343 -4.46 -1.65 10.92
C PHE A 343 -4.46 -2.10 12.38
N LEU A 344 -4.31 -1.15 13.32
CA LEU A 344 -4.39 -1.43 14.75
C LEU A 344 -5.78 -1.93 15.15
N LEU A 345 -6.83 -1.28 14.65
CA LEU A 345 -8.21 -1.68 14.91
C LEU A 345 -8.52 -3.05 14.32
N GLN A 346 -8.09 -3.35 13.10
CA GLN A 346 -8.23 -4.67 12.49
C GLN A 346 -7.64 -5.78 13.36
N ARG A 347 -6.44 -5.56 13.91
CA ARG A 347 -5.78 -6.52 14.80
C ARG A 347 -6.56 -6.71 16.10
N LYS A 348 -7.07 -5.63 16.70
CA LYS A 348 -7.92 -5.67 17.90
C LYS A 348 -9.23 -6.43 17.63
N ILE A 349 -9.87 -6.17 16.50
CA ILE A 349 -11.08 -6.87 16.05
C ILE A 349 -10.79 -8.36 15.85
N GLY A 350 -9.67 -8.71 15.19
CA GLY A 350 -9.27 -10.10 15.01
C GLY A 350 -9.16 -10.86 16.33
N TRP A 351 -8.48 -10.27 17.33
CA TRP A 351 -8.33 -10.89 18.66
C TRP A 351 -9.66 -11.12 19.38
N ILE A 352 -10.59 -10.18 19.32
CA ILE A 352 -11.88 -10.37 19.98
C ILE A 352 -12.73 -11.41 19.23
N VAL A 353 -12.63 -11.46 17.90
CA VAL A 353 -13.29 -12.51 17.10
C VAL A 353 -12.73 -13.89 17.44
N ASP A 354 -11.41 -14.05 17.54
CA ASP A 354 -10.79 -15.32 17.93
C ASP A 354 -11.27 -15.76 19.32
N PHE A 355 -11.29 -14.83 20.29
CA PHE A 355 -11.79 -15.10 21.65
C PHE A 355 -13.22 -15.64 21.63
N PHE A 356 -14.13 -14.97 20.91
CA PHE A 356 -15.52 -15.43 20.85
C PHE A 356 -15.65 -16.74 20.06
N THR A 357 -14.82 -16.98 19.04
CA THR A 357 -14.80 -18.24 18.28
C THR A 357 -14.46 -19.41 19.20
N ASP A 358 -13.41 -19.28 19.99
CA ASP A 358 -13.01 -20.31 20.94
C ASP A 358 -14.06 -20.49 22.05
N TYR A 359 -14.54 -19.38 22.62
CA TYR A 359 -15.55 -19.40 23.69
C TYR A 359 -16.86 -20.06 23.24
N THR A 360 -17.36 -19.70 22.06
CA THR A 360 -18.60 -20.27 21.51
C THR A 360 -18.45 -21.74 21.18
N ALA A 361 -17.30 -22.17 20.64
CA ALA A 361 -17.03 -23.58 20.36
C ALA A 361 -17.04 -24.43 21.64
N GLU A 362 -16.34 -23.98 22.69
CA GLU A 362 -16.29 -24.66 23.99
C GLU A 362 -17.69 -24.73 24.61
N THR A 363 -18.39 -23.59 24.68
CA THR A 363 -19.68 -23.49 25.36
C THR A 363 -20.76 -24.29 24.61
N ARG A 364 -20.73 -24.31 23.28
CA ARG A 364 -21.64 -25.14 22.45
C ARG A 364 -21.47 -26.63 22.74
N GLY A 365 -20.23 -27.08 22.93
CA GLY A 365 -19.90 -28.46 23.26
C GLY A 365 -20.57 -28.94 24.55
N LEU A 366 -20.87 -28.03 25.48
CA LEU A 366 -21.61 -28.32 26.71
C LEU A 366 -23.13 -28.14 26.56
N ILE A 367 -23.56 -27.03 25.95
CA ILE A 367 -24.98 -26.66 25.90
C ILE A 367 -25.77 -27.57 24.96
N THR A 368 -25.25 -27.86 23.78
CA THR A 368 -26.01 -28.60 22.76
C THR A 368 -26.35 -30.03 23.21
N PRO A 369 -25.40 -30.83 23.74
CA PRO A 369 -25.72 -32.14 24.28
C PRO A 369 -26.68 -32.06 25.47
N THR A 370 -26.50 -31.10 26.37
CA THR A 370 -27.37 -30.93 27.55
C THR A 370 -28.80 -30.60 27.15
N PHE A 371 -28.97 -29.69 26.18
CA PHE A 371 -30.27 -29.36 25.61
C PHE A 371 -30.92 -30.57 24.94
N ASN A 372 -30.18 -31.31 24.12
CA ASN A 372 -30.69 -32.51 23.46
C ASN A 372 -31.11 -33.60 24.45
N SER A 373 -30.31 -33.83 25.51
CA SER A 373 -30.66 -34.75 26.59
C SER A 373 -31.91 -34.30 27.34
N LEU A 374 -32.04 -33.00 27.61
CA LEU A 374 -33.24 -32.44 28.23
C LEU A 374 -34.48 -32.70 27.37
N VAL A 375 -34.40 -32.46 26.06
CA VAL A 375 -35.48 -32.73 25.11
C VAL A 375 -35.85 -34.21 25.12
N ALA A 376 -34.86 -35.10 25.03
CA ALA A 376 -35.09 -36.54 25.07
C ALA A 376 -35.77 -37.01 26.36
N VAL A 377 -35.41 -36.45 27.52
CA VAL A 377 -35.99 -36.82 28.81
C VAL A 377 -37.45 -36.40 28.91
N PHE A 378 -37.80 -35.15 28.60
CA PHE A 378 -39.19 -34.73 28.77
C PHE A 378 -40.12 -35.28 27.69
N ASP A 379 -39.63 -35.53 26.46
CA ASP A 379 -40.43 -36.13 25.37
C ASP A 379 -40.52 -37.66 25.44
N SER A 380 -39.71 -38.31 26.28
CA SER A 380 -39.79 -39.76 26.50
C SER A 380 -41.18 -40.20 26.98
N SER A 381 -41.60 -41.43 26.68
CA SER A 381 -42.77 -42.02 27.34
C SER A 381 -42.45 -42.39 28.80
N SER A 382 -43.44 -42.30 29.68
CA SER A 382 -43.35 -42.80 31.06
C SER A 382 -43.89 -44.23 31.23
N ASP A 383 -44.37 -44.88 30.17
CA ASP A 383 -45.04 -46.20 30.26
C ASP A 383 -44.14 -47.28 30.88
N ALA A 384 -42.86 -47.30 30.51
CA ALA A 384 -41.89 -48.26 31.06
C ALA A 384 -41.62 -48.01 32.56
N ILE A 385 -41.65 -46.74 32.97
CA ILE A 385 -41.49 -46.34 34.38
C ILE A 385 -42.74 -46.74 35.16
N GLU A 386 -43.93 -46.46 34.63
CA GLU A 386 -45.21 -46.82 35.26
C GLU A 386 -45.36 -48.33 35.42
N ALA A 387 -45.02 -49.10 34.38
CA ALA A 387 -45.03 -50.56 34.42
C ALA A 387 -44.04 -51.13 35.46
N GLU A 388 -42.84 -50.53 35.55
CA GLU A 388 -41.82 -50.94 36.52
C GLU A 388 -42.20 -50.61 37.97
N LEU A 389 -42.83 -49.46 38.19
CA LEU A 389 -43.29 -49.03 39.52
C LEU A 389 -44.48 -49.85 40.03
N ASN A 390 -45.25 -50.49 39.13
CA ASN A 390 -46.32 -51.43 39.43
C ASN A 390 -47.29 -50.91 40.53
N ILE A 391 -47.81 -49.70 40.33
CA ILE A 391 -48.58 -48.94 41.33
C ILE A 391 -49.81 -49.71 41.83
N ASN A 392 -50.40 -50.56 40.98
CA ASN A 392 -51.54 -51.41 41.34
C ASN A 392 -51.21 -52.37 42.50
N GLU A 393 -49.98 -52.88 42.55
CA GLU A 393 -49.53 -53.78 43.62
C GLU A 393 -48.69 -53.05 44.67
N ARG A 394 -48.16 -51.86 44.37
CA ARG A 394 -47.34 -51.01 45.26
C ARG A 394 -47.81 -49.54 45.24
N PRO A 395 -48.93 -49.21 45.91
CA PRO A 395 -49.49 -47.87 45.89
C PRO A 395 -48.54 -46.77 46.40
N GLU A 396 -47.59 -47.12 47.27
CA GLU A 396 -46.55 -46.23 47.78
C GLU A 396 -45.64 -45.65 46.68
N ASN A 397 -45.56 -46.32 45.52
CA ASN A 397 -44.77 -45.86 44.37
C ASN A 397 -45.47 -44.78 43.53
N ASP A 398 -46.78 -44.53 43.71
CA ASP A 398 -47.50 -43.48 42.97
C ASP A 398 -46.86 -42.10 43.20
N ASN A 399 -46.45 -41.81 44.44
CA ASN A 399 -45.76 -40.55 44.75
C ASN A 399 -44.48 -40.39 43.91
N LEU A 400 -43.70 -41.46 43.70
CA LEU A 400 -42.51 -41.41 42.85
C LEU A 400 -42.88 -41.15 41.38
N LEU A 401 -43.91 -41.81 40.85
CA LEU A 401 -44.39 -41.54 39.48
C LEU A 401 -44.81 -40.07 39.31
N GLN A 402 -45.56 -39.52 40.27
CA GLN A 402 -45.96 -38.11 40.25
C GLN A 402 -44.74 -37.16 40.30
N GLN A 403 -43.71 -37.48 41.10
CA GLN A 403 -42.46 -36.70 41.11
C GLN A 403 -41.75 -36.76 39.75
N ILE A 404 -41.70 -37.93 39.10
CA ILE A 404 -41.10 -38.10 37.77
C ILE A 404 -41.85 -37.26 36.72
N ILE A 405 -43.19 -37.34 36.70
CA ILE A 405 -44.03 -36.55 35.79
C ILE A 405 -43.82 -35.05 36.03
N MET A 406 -43.80 -34.62 37.30
CA MET A 406 -43.56 -33.23 37.66
C MET A 406 -42.16 -32.76 37.22
N MET A 407 -41.12 -33.59 37.40
CA MET A 407 -39.77 -33.27 36.94
C MET A 407 -39.72 -33.06 35.42
N LYS A 408 -40.39 -33.92 34.63
CA LYS A 408 -40.50 -33.75 33.18
C LYS A 408 -41.20 -32.44 32.79
N ASN A 409 -42.26 -32.07 33.52
CA ASN A 409 -42.96 -30.80 33.31
C ASN A 409 -42.08 -29.59 33.62
N ILE A 410 -41.31 -29.60 34.71
CA ILE A 410 -40.40 -28.50 35.06
C ILE A 410 -39.26 -28.40 34.03
N LEU A 411 -38.68 -29.52 33.60
CA LEU A 411 -37.67 -29.53 32.54
C LEU A 411 -38.19 -28.88 31.25
N LYS A 412 -39.42 -29.22 30.85
CA LYS A 412 -40.08 -28.68 29.65
C LYS A 412 -40.50 -27.21 29.79
N GLY A 413 -41.00 -26.81 30.95
CA GLY A 413 -41.52 -25.46 31.17
C GLY A 413 -40.43 -24.45 31.53
N ASP A 414 -39.66 -24.77 32.57
CA ASP A 414 -38.84 -23.78 33.27
C ASP A 414 -37.37 -23.82 32.85
N ILE A 415 -36.84 -24.99 32.43
CA ILE A 415 -35.42 -25.13 32.07
C ILE A 415 -35.21 -25.01 30.56
N TYR A 416 -36.10 -25.61 29.75
CA TYR A 416 -36.02 -25.63 28.30
C TYR A 416 -35.82 -24.24 27.66
N GLY A 417 -36.65 -23.27 28.02
CA GLY A 417 -36.63 -21.94 27.38
C GLY A 417 -35.29 -21.22 27.56
N HIS A 418 -34.70 -21.35 28.74
CA HIS A 418 -33.41 -20.74 29.04
C HIS A 418 -32.27 -21.43 28.29
N LEU A 419 -32.17 -22.76 28.35
CA LEU A 419 -31.14 -23.49 27.60
C LEU A 419 -31.28 -23.33 26.09
N TYR A 420 -32.51 -23.24 25.57
CA TYR A 420 -32.77 -22.92 24.16
C TYR A 420 -32.22 -21.54 23.79
N THR A 421 -32.52 -20.52 24.61
CA THR A 421 -32.05 -19.14 24.38
C THR A 421 -30.52 -19.08 24.34
N ILE A 422 -29.88 -19.73 25.33
CA ILE A 422 -28.42 -19.85 25.42
C ILE A 422 -27.85 -20.53 24.16
N LYS A 423 -28.46 -21.65 23.72
CA LYS A 423 -28.06 -22.36 22.49
C LYS A 423 -28.15 -21.47 21.25
N THR A 424 -29.26 -20.75 21.08
CA THR A 424 -29.48 -19.90 19.90
C THR A 424 -28.56 -18.68 19.86
N ALA A 425 -28.17 -18.11 21.00
CA ALA A 425 -27.24 -16.98 21.04
C ALA A 425 -25.89 -17.30 20.36
N PHE A 426 -25.41 -18.54 20.50
CA PHE A 426 -24.16 -18.98 19.87
C PHE A 426 -24.30 -19.39 18.40
N GLU A 427 -25.50 -19.80 17.97
CA GLU A 427 -25.77 -20.06 16.54
C GLU A 427 -25.78 -18.74 15.76
N LEU A 428 -26.36 -17.68 16.34
CA LEU A 428 -26.34 -16.33 15.77
C LEU A 428 -24.93 -15.77 15.61
N TYR A 429 -24.01 -16.11 16.53
CA TYR A 429 -22.61 -15.72 16.45
C TYR A 429 -21.89 -16.34 15.26
N ASP A 430 -21.99 -17.66 15.10
CA ASP A 430 -21.37 -18.39 13.99
C ASP A 430 -21.85 -17.86 12.64
N ASP A 431 -23.15 -17.63 12.53
CA ASP A 431 -23.75 -17.05 11.34
C ASP A 431 -23.22 -15.64 11.05
N SER A 432 -22.92 -14.86 12.10
CA SER A 432 -22.35 -13.52 11.97
C SER A 432 -20.90 -13.57 11.50
N ILE A 433 -20.06 -14.47 12.04
CA ILE A 433 -18.67 -14.63 11.57
C ILE A 433 -18.64 -15.15 10.14
N ALA A 434 -19.45 -16.17 9.81
CA ALA A 434 -19.42 -16.78 8.49
C ALA A 434 -19.77 -15.79 7.37
N LYS A 435 -20.50 -14.72 7.69
CA LYS A 435 -20.90 -13.65 6.77
C LYS A 435 -19.93 -12.46 6.72
N SER A 436 -19.05 -12.31 7.72
CA SER A 436 -18.04 -11.25 7.82
C SER A 436 -16.71 -11.65 7.21
#